data_AF-A0A8X6FJL3-F1
#
_entry.id   AF-A0A8X6FJL3-F1
#
_cell.length_a   1.000
_cell.length_b   1.000
_cell.length_c   1.000
_cell.angle_alpha   90.00
_cell.angle_beta   90.00
_cell.angle_gamma   90.00
#
_symmetry.space_group_name_H-M   'P 1'
#
loop_
_entity.id
_entity.type
_entity.pdbx_description
1 polymer ?
#
loop_
_entity_poly.entity_id
_entity_poly.type
_entity_poly.pdbx_seq_one_letter_code
_entity_poly.pdbx_strand_id
1 'polypeptide(L)'
;MTSLVSLSAKEKKRNNAGGSVLLQTFSAFVNAKARGNVQLHCMLDGGENKSFILREVVELLDLKVVDKEAFIIYTSGSESAKKHIYDIVEITLQNVQANKNIKIQAVIIVSIISARIQFHRSL
;
A
#
# COMPACT_ATOMS: atom_id res chain seq x y z
N MET A 1 7.84 9.97 -12.42
CA MET A 1 6.60 9.89 -11.63
C MET A 1 6.81 8.73 -10.65
N THR A 2 6.91 9.04 -9.37
CA THR A 2 7.31 8.10 -8.31
C THR A 2 6.03 7.59 -7.65
N SER A 3 5.58 6.39 -8.01
CA SER A 3 4.36 5.83 -7.43
C SER A 3 4.68 5.06 -6.14
N LEU A 4 3.88 5.27 -5.09
CA LEU A 4 4.05 4.65 -3.78
C LEU A 4 3.04 3.52 -3.55
N VAL A 5 3.50 2.36 -3.09
CA VAL A 5 2.65 1.24 -2.63
C VAL A 5 2.90 1.02 -1.13
N SER A 6 1.86 0.90 -0.31
CA SER A 6 2.01 0.55 1.11
C SER A 6 1.55 -0.89 1.36
N LEU A 7 2.36 -1.68 2.04
CA LEU A 7 2.12 -3.09 2.28
C LEU A 7 2.20 -3.37 3.77
N SER A 8 1.20 -4.06 4.29
CA SER A 8 1.24 -4.63 5.63
C SER A 8 1.69 -6.09 5.56
N ALA A 9 2.70 -6.44 6.35
CA ALA A 9 3.16 -7.81 6.53
C ALA A 9 3.11 -8.16 8.02
N LYS A 10 2.23 -9.09 8.39
CA LYS A 10 2.17 -9.63 9.76
C LYS A 10 3.01 -10.89 9.84
N GLU A 11 4.18 -10.79 10.46
CA GLU A 11 5.00 -11.97 10.73
C GLU A 11 4.39 -12.77 11.89
N LYS A 12 4.26 -14.09 11.72
CA LYS A 12 3.74 -14.99 12.76
C LYS A 12 4.87 -15.21 13.78
N LYS A 13 4.85 -14.49 14.90
CA LYS A 13 5.92 -14.56 15.92
C LYS A 13 6.22 -15.99 16.35
N ARG A 14 7.51 -16.37 16.27
CA ARG A 14 8.13 -17.24 17.28
C ARG A 14 8.29 -16.44 18.57
N ASN A 15 8.00 -17.07 19.70
CA ASN A 15 7.95 -16.46 21.02
C ASN A 15 9.24 -15.66 21.36
N ASN A 16 9.06 -14.53 22.05
CA ASN A 16 10.06 -13.62 22.63
C ASN A 16 10.81 -12.63 21.70
N ALA A 17 10.21 -11.47 21.50
CA ALA A 17 10.83 -10.13 21.51
C ALA A 17 9.71 -9.08 21.41
N GLY A 18 9.83 -7.89 22.00
CA GLY A 18 8.86 -6.80 21.86
C GLY A 18 8.52 -6.57 20.38
N GLY A 19 7.23 -6.44 20.03
CA GLY A 19 6.84 -6.27 18.62
C GLY A 19 7.28 -4.91 18.12
N SER A 20 8.39 -4.85 17.39
CA SER A 20 8.80 -3.63 16.69
C SER A 20 7.87 -3.42 15.51
N VAL A 21 7.16 -2.30 15.47
CA VAL A 21 6.58 -1.80 14.22
C VAL A 21 7.74 -1.45 13.31
N LEU A 22 7.84 -2.12 12.17
CA LEU A 22 8.88 -1.86 11.18
C LEU A 22 8.28 -1.02 10.05
N LEU A 23 8.93 0.10 9.76
CA LEU A 23 8.68 0.90 8.58
C LEU A 23 9.92 0.82 7.69
N GLN A 24 9.78 0.20 6.53
CA GLN A 24 10.87 0.02 5.58
C GLN A 24 10.41 0.41 4.18
N THR A 25 11.35 0.75 3.31
CA THR A 25 11.06 1.00 1.90
C THR A 25 11.85 0.04 1.02
N PHE A 26 11.30 -0.30 -0.13
CA PHE A 26 11.97 -1.11 -1.14
C PHE A 26 11.58 -0.65 -2.54
N SER A 27 12.37 -1.06 -3.53
CA SER A 27 12.04 -0.86 -4.94
C SER A 27 11.52 -2.16 -5.54
N ALA A 28 10.42 -2.08 -6.26
CA ALA A 28 9.89 -3.18 -7.06
C ALA A 28 10.05 -2.85 -8.55
N PHE A 29 10.66 -3.75 -9.30
CA PHE A 29 10.68 -3.65 -10.76
C PHE A 29 9.47 -4.39 -11.31
N VAL A 30 8.68 -3.69 -12.12
CA VAL A 30 7.47 -4.22 -12.73
C VAL A 30 7.57 -4.10 -14.24
N ASN A 31 7.18 -5.15 -14.95
CA ASN A 31 7.03 -5.09 -16.39
C ASN A 31 5.60 -4.64 -16.71
N ALA A 32 5.44 -3.33 -16.94
CA ALA A 32 4.17 -2.76 -17.34
C ALA A 32 4.00 -2.93 -18.85
N LYS A 33 3.00 -3.70 -19.29
CA LYS A 33 2.76 -4.02 -20.72
C LYS A 33 2.82 -2.78 -21.64
N ALA A 34 2.38 -1.62 -21.15
CA ALA A 34 2.30 -0.38 -21.92
C ALA A 34 3.54 0.53 -21.83
N ARG A 35 4.45 0.32 -20.86
CA ARG A 35 5.58 1.24 -20.58
C ARG A 35 6.93 0.55 -20.41
N GLY A 36 7.00 -0.77 -20.57
CA GLY A 36 8.20 -1.55 -20.30
C GLY A 36 8.50 -1.68 -18.80
N ASN A 37 9.77 -1.84 -18.46
CA ASN A 37 10.19 -1.99 -17.06
C ASN A 37 10.09 -0.65 -16.32
N VAL A 38 9.23 -0.61 -15.31
CA VAL A 38 9.05 0.54 -14.41
C VAL A 38 9.54 0.17 -13.02
N GLN A 39 10.15 1.12 -12.32
CA GLN A 39 10.50 0.98 -10.91
C GLN A 39 9.41 1.64 -10.06
N LEU A 40 8.80 0.87 -9.17
CA LEU A 40 7.87 1.34 -8.15
C LEU A 40 8.62 1.47 -6.82
N HIS A 41 8.31 2.53 -6.07
CA HIS A 41 8.77 2.67 -4.70
C HIS A 41 7.68 2.16 -3.76
N CYS A 42 8.05 1.25 -2.88
CA CYS A 42 7.12 0.59 -2.00
C CYS A 42 7.53 0.80 -0.55
N MET A 43 6.56 0.73 0.34
CA MET A 43 6.70 0.87 1.78
C MET A 43 6.13 -0.39 2.44
N LEU A 44 6.89 -1.00 3.33
CA LEU A 44 6.46 -2.06 4.23
C LEU A 44 6.17 -1.40 5.57
N ASP A 45 4.90 -1.35 5.95
CA ASP A 45 4.44 -0.73 7.18
C ASP A 45 3.78 -1.79 8.07
N GLY A 46 4.51 -2.22 9.11
CA GLY A 46 4.00 -3.17 10.10
C GLY A 46 2.96 -2.59 11.07
N GLY A 47 2.72 -1.28 11.02
CA GLY A 47 1.70 -0.59 11.82
C GLY A 47 0.31 -0.61 11.16
N GLU A 48 0.25 -0.89 9.86
CA GLU A 48 -0.98 -0.94 9.10
C GLU A 48 -1.64 -2.33 9.17
N ASN A 49 -2.97 -2.37 9.19
CA ASN A 49 -3.74 -3.63 9.17
C ASN A 49 -4.09 -4.11 7.75
N LYS A 50 -3.89 -3.25 6.75
CA LYS A 50 -4.25 -3.47 5.35
C LYS A 50 -3.12 -2.95 4.46
N SER A 51 -3.03 -3.51 3.26
CA SER A 51 -2.17 -2.98 2.22
C SER A 51 -2.96 -2.04 1.32
N PHE A 52 -2.30 -1.05 0.75
CA PHE A 52 -2.91 -0.02 -0.08
C PHE A 52 -2.10 0.18 -1.36
N ILE A 53 -2.83 0.37 -2.46
CA ILE A 53 -2.25 0.61 -3.78
C ILE A 53 -2.93 1.81 -4.44
N LEU A 54 -2.12 2.69 -5.03
CA LEU A 54 -2.65 3.84 -5.76
C LEU A 54 -3.34 3.37 -7.05
N ARG A 55 -4.47 4.01 -7.37
CA ARG A 55 -5.23 3.75 -8.61
C ARG A 55 -4.37 3.84 -9.86
N GLU A 56 -3.45 4.79 -9.93
CA GLU A 56 -2.51 4.92 -11.07
C GLU A 56 -1.62 3.68 -11.26
N VAL A 57 -1.26 2.98 -10.17
CA VAL A 57 -0.45 1.76 -10.22
C VAL A 57 -1.30 0.59 -10.68
N VAL A 58 -2.57 0.52 -10.24
CA VAL A 58 -3.54 -0.47 -10.72
C VAL A 58 -3.71 -0.36 -12.23
N GLU A 59 -3.88 0.86 -12.74
CA GLU A 59 -4.02 1.15 -14.17
C GLU A 59 -2.72 0.84 -14.93
N LEU A 60 -1.56 1.23 -14.40
CA LEU A 60 -0.25 0.94 -14.98
C LEU A 60 -0.01 -0.57 -15.15
N LEU A 61 -0.43 -1.36 -14.17
CA LEU A 61 -0.22 -2.79 -14.10
C LEU A 61 -1.37 -3.61 -14.69
N ASP A 62 -2.46 -2.97 -15.14
CA ASP A 62 -3.67 -3.62 -15.64
C ASP A 62 -4.22 -4.66 -14.62
N LEU A 63 -4.22 -4.30 -13.34
CA LEU A 63 -4.67 -5.18 -12.27
C LEU A 63 -6.20 -5.29 -12.24
N LYS A 64 -6.69 -6.52 -12.09
CA LYS A 64 -8.11 -6.80 -11.97
C LYS A 64 -8.57 -6.67 -10.53
N VAL A 65 -9.74 -6.07 -10.35
CA VAL A 65 -10.46 -6.11 -9.07
C VAL A 65 -10.85 -7.55 -8.79
N VAL A 66 -10.49 -8.04 -7.60
CA VAL A 66 -10.78 -9.41 -7.14
C VAL A 66 -11.84 -9.44 -6.04
N ASP A 67 -12.02 -8.32 -5.31
CA ASP A 67 -12.99 -8.23 -4.22
C ASP A 67 -13.37 -6.76 -3.93
N LYS A 68 -14.32 -6.53 -3.00
CA LYS A 68 -14.70 -5.22 -2.49
C LYS A 68 -14.89 -5.27 -0.96
N GLU A 69 -14.38 -4.28 -0.24
CA GLU A 69 -14.52 -4.19 1.22
C GLU A 69 -15.11 -2.84 1.64
N ALA A 70 -16.00 -2.85 2.63
CA ALA A 70 -16.60 -1.64 3.18
C ALA A 70 -15.78 -1.14 4.38
N PHE A 71 -15.29 0.08 4.30
CA PHE A 71 -14.58 0.77 5.38
C PHE A 71 -15.47 1.83 6.00
N ILE A 72 -15.48 1.86 7.33
CA ILE A 72 -16.10 2.93 8.10
C ILE A 72 -14.99 3.86 8.56
N ILE A 73 -14.93 5.06 7.99
CA ILE A 73 -13.86 6.02 8.21
C ILE A 73 -14.34 7.09 9.20
N TYR A 74 -13.60 7.20 10.29
CA TYR A 74 -13.72 8.28 11.26
C TYR A 74 -12.67 9.34 10.92
N THR A 75 -13.11 10.54 10.56
CA THR A 75 -12.19 11.66 10.28
C THR A 75 -12.24 12.64 11.43
N SER A 76 -11.08 13.14 11.84
CA SER A 76 -11.01 14.15 12.90
C SER A 76 -11.78 15.40 12.47
N GLY A 77 -12.69 15.87 13.33
CA GLY A 77 -13.57 17.01 13.05
C GLY A 77 -14.88 16.67 12.33
N SER A 78 -15.13 15.41 11.96
CA SER A 78 -16.44 14.98 11.47
C SER A 78 -17.30 14.42 12.60
N GLU A 79 -18.56 14.82 12.63
CA GLU A 79 -19.54 14.32 13.61
C GLU A 79 -20.04 12.89 13.32
N SER A 80 -19.83 12.41 12.09
CA SER A 80 -20.32 11.10 11.65
C SER A 80 -19.27 10.31 10.89
N ALA A 81 -19.23 9.00 11.12
CA ALA A 81 -18.41 8.08 10.34
C ALA A 81 -18.96 7.94 8.91
N LYS A 82 -18.08 7.91 7.92
CA LYS A 82 -18.47 7.69 6.52
C LYS A 82 -18.17 6.27 6.11
N LYS A 83 -19.19 5.56 5.60
CA LYS A 83 -19.01 4.25 5.00
C LYS A 83 -18.64 4.41 3.53
N HIS A 84 -17.52 3.83 3.14
CA HIS A 84 -17.05 3.79 1.76
C HIS A 84 -16.74 2.34 1.37
N ILE A 85 -17.11 1.95 0.15
CA ILE A 85 -16.79 0.64 -0.41
C ILE A 85 -15.58 0.84 -1.32
N TYR A 86 -14.52 0.07 -1.07
CA TYR A 86 -13.29 0.12 -1.85
C TYR A 86 -13.09 -1.19 -2.58
N ASP A 87 -12.58 -1.08 -3.81
CA ASP A 87 -12.16 -2.23 -4.59
C ASP A 87 -10.82 -2.77 -4.05
N ILE A 88 -10.64 -4.09 -4.14
CA ILE A 88 -9.43 -4.80 -3.74
C ILE A 88 -8.83 -5.48 -4.97
N VAL A 89 -7.51 -5.43 -5.08
CA VAL A 89 -6.72 -6.16 -6.08
C VAL A 89 -5.76 -7.13 -5.40
N GLU A 90 -5.34 -8.17 -6.11
CA GLU A 90 -4.24 -9.04 -5.69
C GLU A 90 -2.97 -8.68 -6.47
N ILE A 91 -1.86 -8.48 -5.75
CA ILE A 91 -0.52 -8.35 -6.31
C ILE A 91 0.34 -9.51 -5.85
N THR A 92 1.27 -9.94 -6.71
CA THR A 92 2.28 -10.93 -6.35
C THR A 92 3.66 -10.28 -6.39
N LEU A 93 4.35 -10.26 -5.25
CA LEU A 93 5.74 -9.85 -5.17
C LEU A 93 6.64 -11.07 -5.24
N GLN A 94 7.59 -11.05 -6.18
CA GLN A 94 8.62 -12.07 -6.26
C GLN A 94 9.85 -11.59 -5.48
N ASN A 95 10.22 -12.33 -4.44
CA ASN A 95 11.50 -12.17 -3.79
C ASN A 95 12.58 -12.83 -4.66
N VAL A 96 13.39 -12.01 -5.33
CA VAL A 96 14.46 -12.46 -6.23
C VAL A 96 15.57 -13.26 -5.54
N GLN A 97 15.81 -13.02 -4.24
CA GLN A 97 16.86 -13.70 -3.48
C GLN A 97 16.37 -15.06 -2.94
N ALA A 98 15.12 -15.14 -2.52
CA ALA A 98 14.55 -16.35 -1.90
C ALA A 98 13.76 -17.23 -2.87
N ASN A 99 13.57 -16.79 -4.12
CA ASN A 99 12.68 -17.39 -5.13
C ASN A 99 11.28 -17.72 -4.57
N LYS A 100 10.74 -16.79 -3.75
CA LYS A 100 9.44 -16.94 -3.10
C LYS A 100 8.49 -15.86 -3.61
N ASN A 101 7.26 -16.28 -3.87
CA ASN A 101 6.18 -15.38 -4.23
C ASN A 101 5.33 -15.07 -3.00
N ILE A 102 5.07 -13.79 -2.79
CA ILE A 102 4.22 -13.28 -1.72
C ILE A 102 3.01 -12.65 -2.38
N LYS A 103 1.83 -13.22 -2.13
CA LYS A 103 0.56 -12.64 -2.57
C LYS A 103 0.08 -11.65 -1.54
N ILE A 104 -0.37 -10.49 -2.01
CA ILE A 104 -0.86 -9.42 -1.15
C ILE A 104 -2.16 -8.91 -1.75
N GLN A 105 -3.21 -8.84 -0.94
CA GLN A 105 -4.41 -8.11 -1.28
C GLN A 105 -4.25 -6.65 -0.84
N ALA A 106 -4.52 -5.73 -1.76
CA ALA A 106 -4.38 -4.31 -1.53
C ALA A 106 -5.65 -3.55 -1.89
N VAL A 107 -6.01 -2.60 -1.04
CA VAL A 107 -7.16 -1.71 -1.23
C VAL A 107 -6.76 -0.61 -2.21
N ILE A 108 -7.58 -0.38 -3.24
CA ILE A 108 -7.35 0.69 -4.20
C ILE A 108 -7.68 2.04 -3.57
N ILE A 109 -6.72 2.95 -3.55
CA ILE A 109 -6.89 4.33 -3.06
C ILE A 109 -6.51 5.34 -4.14
N VAL A 110 -7.14 6.52 -4.09
CA VAL A 110 -6.83 7.62 -5.03
C VAL A 110 -5.64 8.44 -4.56
N SER A 111 -5.48 8.59 -3.25
CA SER A 111 -4.35 9.24 -2.62
C SER A 111 -4.02 8.55 -1.31
N ILE A 112 -2.74 8.45 -0.99
CA ILE A 112 -2.32 8.24 0.39
C ILE A 112 -2.87 9.44 1.16
N ILE A 113 -3.56 9.19 2.28
CA ILE A 113 -4.06 10.25 3.15
C ILE A 113 -2.83 10.92 3.77
N SER A 114 -2.15 11.79 3.02
CA SER A 114 -1.06 12.58 3.55
C SER A 114 -1.69 13.71 4.35
N ALA A 115 -1.36 13.79 5.63
CA ALA A 115 -1.43 15.08 6.30
C ALA A 115 -0.59 16.05 5.45
N ARG A 116 -1.23 17.10 4.92
CA ARG A 116 -0.53 18.18 4.23
C ARG A 116 0.40 18.86 5.25
N ILE A 117 1.69 18.54 5.23
CA ILE A 117 2.70 19.32 5.95
C ILE A 117 2.97 20.57 5.09
N GLN A 118 2.36 21.70 5.45
CA GLN A 118 2.71 23.00 4.88
C GLN A 118 3.91 23.56 5.66
N PHE A 119 5.07 23.60 5.03
CA PHE A 119 6.20 24.37 5.55
C PHE A 119 5.94 25.86 5.27
N HIS A 120 5.62 26.63 6.30
CA HIS A 120 5.77 28.09 6.23
C HIS A 120 7.25 28.42 6.40
N ARG A 121 7.88 28.94 5.35
CA ARG A 121 9.13 29.69 5.50
C ARG A 121 8.74 31.07 6.02
N SER A 122 9.07 31.36 7.28
CA SER A 122 9.21 32.73 7.74
C SER A 122 10.38 33.33 6.95
N LEU A 123 10.11 34.39 6.18
CA LEU A 123 11.15 35.28 5.67
C LEU A 123 11.74 36.10 6.81
#